data_AF-A0A1L9VZ37-F1
#
_entry.id   AF-A0A1L9VZ37-F1
#
_cell.length_a   1.000
_cell.length_b   1.000
_cell.length_c   1.000
_cell.angle_alpha   90.00
_cell.angle_beta   90.00
_cell.angle_gamma   90.00
#
_symmetry.space_group_name_H-M   'P 1'
#
loop_
_entity.id
_entity.type
_entity.pdbx_description
1 polymer ?
#
loop_
_entity_poly.entity_id
_entity_poly.type
_entity_poly.pdbx_seq_one_letter_code
_entity_poly.pdbx_strand_id
1 'polypeptide(L)'
;MRFTPFIAILPALAAAQEQVPLGDRVQGWFNKAKDYLPTATPVVPVEKVVEQKVQEKAVTPVNLTNWQATLEPSGAAQEWLVFVTGGNKTCFGRCERANKAFNESVLLFSADPTAPNLGYLDCEANQVLCSAWVAGAPSLWHFQVPQAQEGPERPETPLHIVRLNSTTVTADTIYEVHSKKTYQDIPAYEGAMHPTDGWVSQNGLIVPLGYGIYAFSLIPQWLFMVLISFVSRSMIQKPDKMAELERLPPSTTAYVIATAILAGVTGYFVGQGSSLRLFSGEKEGWPNSYNVKVHKDSSDEDYEDDEEEEEDSEDEEQGELANFDDNEEEVKLVLVVRTDLGMTKGKIAAQCSHATLACYKYFLTHAPESPILRRWEREGQAKIALQIKGEDELQLLQAQAISLGLCARVIQDAGRTQIASGSRTVLGVLGPKSVVDNVTGHLKLL
;
A
#
# COMPACT_ATOMS: atom_id res chain seq x y z
N MET A 1 43.26 34.54 53.18
CA MET A 1 42.32 33.41 53.41
C MET A 1 41.04 33.78 52.67
N ARG A 2 40.79 33.31 51.43
CA ARG A 2 40.10 32.04 51.04
C ARG A 2 38.78 31.87 51.83
N PHE A 3 37.58 31.75 51.26
CA PHE A 3 37.15 30.99 50.07
C PHE A 3 35.93 31.61 49.34
N THR A 4 35.88 31.30 48.04
CA THR A 4 34.81 31.33 47.02
C THR A 4 33.47 30.68 47.41
N PRO A 5 32.36 31.05 46.73
CA PRO A 5 31.31 30.12 46.33
C PRO A 5 31.40 29.83 44.82
N PHE A 6 31.29 28.55 44.49
CA PHE A 6 31.29 27.96 43.15
C PHE A 6 29.82 27.83 42.66
N ILE A 7 29.65 27.73 41.34
CA ILE A 7 28.45 27.27 40.60
C ILE A 7 27.50 28.39 40.15
N ALA A 8 27.80 28.96 38.97
CA ALA A 8 26.81 29.53 38.04
C ALA A 8 27.39 29.63 36.62
N ILE A 9 27.92 28.54 36.06
CA ILE A 9 28.25 28.46 34.62
C ILE A 9 27.94 27.04 34.15
N LEU A 10 26.68 26.76 33.81
CA LEU A 10 26.26 25.49 33.22
C LEU A 10 24.92 25.58 32.44
N PRO A 11 24.67 26.65 31.67
CA PRO A 11 23.88 26.47 30.44
C PRO A 11 24.52 27.05 29.17
N ALA A 12 25.68 27.70 29.25
CA ALA A 12 26.31 28.35 28.08
C ALA A 12 27.23 27.43 27.26
N LEU A 13 27.54 26.21 27.74
CA LEU A 13 28.42 25.25 27.05
C LEU A 13 27.69 24.20 26.22
N ALA A 14 26.37 24.07 26.36
CA ALA A 14 25.58 23.12 25.57
C ALA A 14 25.20 23.65 24.16
N ALA A 15 25.29 24.97 23.93
CA ALA A 15 24.95 25.59 22.64
C ALA A 15 26.14 25.72 21.66
N ALA A 16 27.34 25.22 22.03
CA ALA A 16 28.57 25.39 21.25
C ALA A 16 29.12 24.08 20.64
N GLN A 17 28.46 22.93 20.85
CA GLN A 17 28.98 21.61 20.45
C GLN A 17 28.43 21.05 19.13
N GLU A 18 27.57 21.77 18.39
CA GLU A 18 26.99 21.26 17.14
C GLU A 18 27.23 22.13 15.90
N GLN A 19 28.30 22.90 15.87
CA GLN A 19 28.73 23.61 14.67
C GLN A 19 30.10 23.10 14.20
N VAL A 20 30.09 21.88 13.63
CA VAL A 20 31.22 21.43 12.80
C VAL A 20 31.40 22.47 11.69
N PRO A 21 32.59 23.03 11.47
CA PRO A 21 32.80 24.03 10.42
C PRO A 21 32.31 23.46 9.09
N LEU A 22 31.53 24.23 8.33
CA LEU A 22 31.07 23.84 6.99
C LEU A 22 32.23 23.33 6.12
N GLY A 23 33.44 23.88 6.30
CA GLY A 23 34.65 23.42 5.63
C GLY A 23 35.01 21.95 5.90
N ASP A 24 34.96 21.50 7.15
CA ASP A 24 35.31 20.11 7.51
C ASP A 24 34.24 19.11 7.04
N ARG A 25 32.96 19.52 7.07
CA ARG A 25 31.87 18.72 6.49
C ARG A 25 32.06 18.59 4.98
N VAL A 26 32.28 19.70 4.28
CA VAL A 26 32.50 19.72 2.83
C VAL A 26 33.73 18.89 2.45
N GLN A 27 34.82 18.95 3.22
CA GLN A 27 35.99 18.09 2.99
C GLN A 27 35.71 16.60 3.18
N GLY A 28 34.97 16.22 4.24
CA GLY A 28 34.54 14.84 4.46
C GLY A 28 33.69 14.30 3.31
N TRP A 29 32.75 15.11 2.81
CA TRP A 29 31.94 14.78 1.64
C TRP A 29 32.76 14.72 0.35
N PHE A 30 33.73 15.63 0.16
CA PHE A 30 34.58 15.64 -1.03
C PHE A 30 35.49 14.41 -1.09
N ASN A 31 36.01 13.96 0.05
CA ASN A 31 36.76 12.71 0.15
C ASN A 31 35.86 11.51 -0.17
N LYS A 32 34.61 11.51 0.29
CA LYS A 32 33.63 10.48 -0.05
C LYS A 32 33.26 10.48 -1.53
N ALA A 33 33.03 11.66 -2.13
CA ALA A 33 32.74 11.80 -3.56
C ALA A 33 33.91 11.34 -4.44
N LYS A 34 35.16 11.58 -4.03
CA LYS A 34 36.36 11.09 -4.73
C LYS A 34 36.39 9.57 -4.87
N ASP A 35 35.87 8.81 -3.90
CA ASP A 35 35.83 7.35 -3.97
C ASP A 35 34.84 6.85 -5.05
N TYR A 36 33.88 7.68 -5.47
CA TYR A 36 32.88 7.35 -6.47
C TYR A 36 33.18 7.94 -7.87
N LEU A 37 34.16 8.83 -8.00
CA LEU A 37 34.58 9.38 -9.29
C LEU A 37 35.42 8.34 -10.07
N PRO A 38 35.09 8.03 -11.34
CA PRO A 38 35.93 7.15 -12.15
C PRO A 38 37.32 7.77 -12.34
N THR A 39 38.37 6.97 -12.10
CA THR A 39 39.80 7.34 -12.01
C THR A 39 40.42 8.00 -13.26
N ALA A 40 39.64 8.36 -14.28
CA ALA A 40 40.14 8.79 -15.58
C ALA A 40 39.96 10.29 -15.83
N THR A 41 40.58 11.16 -15.03
CA THR A 41 41.00 12.49 -15.52
C THR A 41 42.38 12.86 -14.94
N PRO A 42 43.24 13.56 -15.71
CA PRO A 42 44.63 13.78 -15.32
C PRO A 42 44.71 14.67 -14.08
N VAL A 43 45.51 14.22 -13.11
CA VAL A 43 45.78 14.85 -11.82
C VAL A 43 46.24 16.31 -12.04
N VAL A 44 45.36 17.26 -11.74
CA VAL A 44 45.77 18.66 -11.53
C VAL A 44 46.39 18.76 -10.12
N PRO A 45 47.55 19.41 -9.93
CA PRO A 45 48.25 19.42 -8.65
C PRO A 45 47.44 20.04 -7.51
N VAL A 46 47.55 19.41 -6.33
CA VAL A 46 46.72 19.54 -5.12
C VAL A 46 46.75 20.94 -4.48
N GLU A 47 47.64 21.85 -4.86
CA GLU A 47 47.73 23.18 -4.26
C GLU A 47 46.70 24.21 -4.78
N LYS A 48 45.96 23.93 -5.87
CA LYS A 48 44.97 24.87 -6.42
C LYS A 48 43.49 24.55 -6.11
N VAL A 49 43.19 23.46 -5.40
CA VAL A 49 41.79 23.03 -5.17
C VAL A 49 41.20 23.61 -3.87
N VAL A 50 41.99 24.32 -3.05
CA VAL A 50 41.56 24.81 -1.72
C VAL A 50 40.66 26.06 -1.77
N GLU A 51 40.38 26.63 -2.95
CA GLU A 51 39.51 27.82 -3.07
C GLU A 51 38.40 27.72 -4.13
N GLN A 52 37.95 26.52 -4.50
CA GLN A 52 36.61 26.43 -5.08
C GLN A 52 35.60 26.39 -3.93
N LYS A 53 35.04 27.56 -3.59
CA LYS A 53 33.69 27.61 -3.01
C LYS A 53 32.82 26.75 -3.91
N VAL A 54 32.50 25.53 -3.46
CA VAL A 54 31.58 24.64 -4.16
C VAL A 54 30.28 25.42 -4.26
N GLN A 55 30.00 25.98 -5.44
CA GLN A 55 28.73 26.64 -5.69
C GLN A 55 27.70 25.51 -5.71
N GLU A 56 26.80 25.55 -4.73
CA GLU A 56 25.71 24.60 -4.65
C GLU A 56 24.95 24.60 -5.98
N LYS A 57 24.82 23.42 -6.58
CA LYS A 57 24.12 23.24 -7.84
C LYS A 57 22.67 23.65 -7.63
N ALA A 58 22.19 24.56 -8.47
CA ALA A 58 20.82 25.06 -8.36
C ALA A 58 19.83 23.91 -8.57
N VAL A 59 18.96 23.71 -7.59
CA VAL A 59 17.83 22.78 -7.68
C VAL A 59 16.64 23.53 -8.28
N THR A 60 16.14 23.06 -9.41
CA THR A 60 15.03 23.71 -10.11
C THR A 60 13.70 23.19 -9.54
N PRO A 61 12.84 24.04 -8.96
CA PRO A 61 11.51 23.62 -8.52
C PRO A 61 10.66 23.31 -9.76
N VAL A 62 10.08 22.12 -9.84
CA VAL A 62 9.24 21.68 -10.96
C VAL A 62 7.77 21.88 -10.59
N ASN A 63 7.10 22.74 -11.35
CA ASN A 63 5.72 23.19 -11.15
C ASN A 63 4.93 23.08 -12.46
N LEU A 64 3.60 23.23 -12.40
CA LEU A 64 2.71 23.15 -13.55
C LEU A 64 3.07 24.10 -14.72
N THR A 65 3.73 25.22 -14.45
CA THR A 65 4.03 26.25 -15.45
C THR A 65 5.38 26.08 -16.14
N ASN A 66 6.34 25.37 -15.53
CA ASN A 66 7.71 25.29 -16.03
C ASN A 66 8.16 23.88 -16.43
N TRP A 67 7.47 22.83 -15.98
CA TRP A 67 7.90 21.44 -16.22
C TRP A 67 8.07 21.13 -17.71
N GLN A 68 7.15 21.62 -18.55
CA GLN A 68 7.19 21.38 -19.98
C GLN A 68 8.43 22.05 -20.62
N ALA A 69 8.69 23.31 -20.30
CA ALA A 69 9.88 24.01 -20.79
C ALA A 69 11.20 23.40 -20.27
N THR A 70 11.16 22.71 -19.13
CA THR A 70 12.34 22.08 -18.50
C THR A 70 12.68 20.73 -19.14
N LEU A 71 11.67 19.97 -19.56
CA LEU A 71 11.80 18.60 -20.07
C LEU A 71 11.66 18.51 -21.60
N GLU A 72 11.41 19.62 -22.29
CA GLU A 72 11.40 19.66 -23.74
C GLU A 72 12.82 19.52 -24.32
N PRO A 73 12.97 18.81 -25.47
CA PRO A 73 14.25 18.71 -26.17
C PRO A 73 14.85 20.08 -26.40
N SER A 74 16.01 20.33 -25.80
CA SER A 74 16.70 21.61 -25.89
C SER A 74 17.79 21.56 -26.97
N GLY A 75 18.47 22.69 -27.23
CA GLY A 75 19.56 22.74 -28.20
C GLY A 75 20.74 21.81 -27.90
N ALA A 76 20.87 21.31 -26.65
CA ALA A 76 21.82 20.28 -26.25
C ALA A 76 21.12 19.13 -25.51
N ALA A 77 21.69 17.93 -25.57
CA ALA A 77 21.22 16.80 -24.76
C ALA A 77 21.46 17.10 -23.27
N GLN A 78 20.46 16.88 -22.43
CA GLN A 78 20.49 17.16 -21.00
C GLN A 78 19.97 15.97 -20.21
N GLU A 79 20.61 15.68 -19.09
CA GLU A 79 20.09 14.71 -18.12
C GLU A 79 19.45 15.47 -16.96
N TRP A 80 18.26 15.04 -16.57
CA TRP A 80 17.50 15.62 -15.46
C TRP A 80 17.18 14.56 -14.43
N LEU A 81 17.56 14.82 -13.17
CA LEU A 81 17.18 14.01 -12.02
C LEU A 81 16.15 14.79 -11.21
N VAL A 82 14.88 14.41 -11.33
CA VAL A 82 13.78 15.05 -10.61
C VAL A 82 13.43 14.21 -9.38
N PHE A 83 13.62 14.79 -8.20
CA PHE A 83 13.18 14.18 -6.95
C PHE A 83 11.72 14.52 -6.70
N VAL A 84 10.89 13.49 -6.57
CA VAL A 84 9.46 13.60 -6.28
C VAL A 84 9.24 13.31 -4.81
N THR A 85 8.68 14.27 -4.11
CA THR A 85 8.33 14.17 -2.69
C THR A 85 6.90 14.60 -2.43
N GLY A 86 6.45 14.38 -1.20
CA GLY A 86 5.22 14.95 -0.70
C GLY A 86 5.26 15.01 0.82
N GLY A 87 4.42 15.83 1.42
CA GLY A 87 4.34 15.88 2.88
C GLY A 87 3.27 14.93 3.42
N ASN A 88 2.34 15.45 4.21
CA ASN A 88 1.51 14.60 5.07
C ASN A 88 0.43 13.84 4.27
N LYS A 89 -0.14 14.47 3.24
CA LYS A 89 -1.21 13.85 2.44
C LYS A 89 -0.69 12.84 1.42
N THR A 90 0.36 13.21 0.67
CA THR A 90 0.84 12.41 -0.46
C THR A 90 1.78 11.30 -0.02
N CYS A 91 2.56 11.53 1.04
CA CYS A 91 3.57 10.58 1.53
C CYS A 91 3.29 10.09 2.97
N PHE A 92 2.08 10.33 3.50
CA PHE A 92 1.68 9.91 4.85
C PHE A 92 2.66 10.36 5.95
N GLY A 93 3.35 11.48 5.75
CA GLY A 93 4.36 11.99 6.68
C GLY A 93 5.70 11.24 6.67
N ARG A 94 5.92 10.28 5.76
CA ARG A 94 7.12 9.42 5.75
C ARG A 94 8.28 9.96 4.91
N CYS A 95 8.08 11.02 4.14
CA CYS A 95 9.09 11.55 3.21
C CYS A 95 10.10 12.50 3.85
N GLU A 96 9.97 12.84 5.15
CA GLU A 96 10.88 13.79 5.82
C GLU A 96 12.35 13.35 5.73
N ARG A 97 12.61 12.07 5.96
CA ARG A 97 13.96 11.49 5.82
C ARG A 97 14.48 11.58 4.39
N ALA A 98 13.64 11.29 3.41
CA ALA A 98 13.98 11.38 1.99
C ALA A 98 14.30 12.83 1.58
N ASN A 99 13.55 13.81 2.08
CA ASN A 99 13.81 15.24 1.84
C ASN A 99 15.17 15.67 2.40
N LYS A 100 15.48 15.26 3.64
CA LYS A 100 16.78 15.53 4.25
C LYS A 100 17.92 14.89 3.47
N ALA A 101 17.77 13.62 3.10
CA ALA A 101 18.75 12.88 2.30
C ALA A 101 18.98 13.53 0.93
N PHE A 102 17.92 14.00 0.27
CA PHE A 102 18.04 14.69 -1.02
C PHE A 102 18.79 16.02 -0.88
N ASN A 103 18.44 16.86 0.09
CA ASN A 103 19.12 18.12 0.32
C ASN A 103 20.62 17.93 0.63
N GLU A 104 20.97 16.90 1.41
CA GLU A 104 22.37 16.55 1.67
C GLU A 104 23.08 16.05 0.39
N SER A 105 22.37 15.32 -0.48
CA SER A 105 22.91 14.82 -1.75
C SER A 105 23.21 15.93 -2.76
N VAL A 106 22.54 17.08 -2.69
CA VAL A 106 22.81 18.23 -3.60
C VAL A 106 24.28 18.65 -3.53
N LEU A 107 24.89 18.58 -2.35
CA LEU A 107 26.31 18.90 -2.17
C LEU A 107 27.23 17.90 -2.87
N LEU A 108 26.87 16.61 -2.87
CA LEU A 108 27.58 15.56 -3.62
C LEU A 108 27.50 15.81 -5.13
N PHE A 109 26.29 16.10 -5.63
CA PHE A 109 26.09 16.44 -7.04
C PHE A 109 26.77 17.75 -7.47
N SER A 110 26.99 18.67 -6.52
CA SER A 110 27.72 19.93 -6.78
C SER A 110 29.23 19.72 -6.93
N ALA A 111 29.77 18.65 -6.33
CA ALA A 111 31.17 18.28 -6.44
C ALA A 111 31.49 17.53 -7.76
N ASP A 112 30.48 16.96 -8.41
CA ASP A 112 30.63 16.15 -9.61
C ASP A 112 30.31 16.95 -10.90
N PRO A 113 31.29 17.17 -11.79
CA PRO A 113 31.06 17.90 -13.03
C PRO A 113 30.19 17.14 -14.05
N THR A 114 30.01 15.83 -13.89
CA THR A 114 29.17 14.98 -14.76
C THR A 114 27.73 14.85 -14.28
N ALA A 115 27.40 15.44 -13.12
CA ALA A 115 26.08 15.35 -12.53
C ALA A 115 24.96 15.90 -13.44
N PRO A 116 23.75 15.30 -13.40
CA PRO A 116 22.59 15.77 -14.14
C PRO A 116 22.03 17.06 -13.51
N ASN A 117 21.17 17.75 -14.24
CA ASN A 117 20.40 18.86 -13.70
C ASN A 117 19.44 18.34 -12.62
N LEU A 118 19.34 19.06 -11.50
CA LEU A 118 18.51 18.63 -10.38
C LEU A 118 17.16 19.32 -10.42
N GLY A 119 16.09 18.53 -10.36
CA GLY A 119 14.72 18.99 -10.23
C GLY A 119 14.12 18.59 -8.88
N TYR A 120 13.23 19.40 -8.35
CA TYR A 120 12.49 19.12 -7.12
C TYR A 120 11.00 19.31 -7.36
N LEU A 121 10.23 18.23 -7.24
CA LEU A 121 8.77 18.23 -7.38
C LEU A 121 8.12 17.92 -6.03
N ASP A 122 7.49 18.94 -5.44
CA ASP A 122 6.65 18.77 -4.25
C ASP A 122 5.20 18.54 -4.65
N CYS A 123 4.72 17.32 -4.42
CA CYS A 123 3.36 16.91 -4.72
C CYS A 123 2.31 17.45 -3.76
N GLU A 124 2.68 18.02 -2.62
CA GLU A 124 1.73 18.70 -1.75
C GLU A 124 1.42 20.12 -2.26
N ALA A 125 2.45 20.81 -2.79
CA ALA A 125 2.29 22.10 -3.45
C ALA A 125 1.73 21.97 -4.88
N ASN A 126 2.13 20.94 -5.64
CA ASN A 126 1.79 20.74 -7.05
C ASN A 126 0.95 19.46 -7.28
N GLN A 127 -0.18 19.35 -6.58
CA GLN A 127 -1.03 18.15 -6.59
C GLN A 127 -1.52 17.74 -7.99
N VAL A 128 -1.85 18.72 -8.84
CA VAL A 128 -2.32 18.46 -10.21
C VAL A 128 -1.19 17.90 -11.08
N LEU A 129 0.04 18.42 -10.94
CA LEU A 129 1.17 17.92 -11.72
C LEU A 129 1.52 16.50 -11.33
N CYS A 130 1.56 16.21 -10.02
CA CYS A 130 1.79 14.85 -9.56
C CYS A 130 0.67 13.89 -9.93
N SER A 131 -0.58 14.37 -9.99
CA SER A 131 -1.71 13.57 -10.51
C SER A 131 -1.59 13.34 -12.02
N ALA A 132 -1.15 14.34 -12.79
CA ALA A 132 -0.92 14.24 -14.23
C ALA A 132 0.17 13.21 -14.55
N TRP A 133 1.23 13.19 -13.77
CA TRP A 133 2.34 12.24 -13.93
C TRP A 133 2.09 10.90 -13.24
N VAL A 134 1.01 10.79 -12.44
CA VAL A 134 0.75 9.64 -11.55
C VAL A 134 1.99 9.34 -10.70
N ALA A 135 2.64 10.39 -10.21
CA ALA A 135 3.92 10.30 -9.56
C ALA A 135 3.78 9.82 -8.10
N GLY A 136 4.42 8.71 -7.77
CA GLY A 136 4.47 8.18 -6.41
C GLY A 136 5.65 8.75 -5.62
N ALA A 137 5.41 9.28 -4.42
CA ALA A 137 6.46 9.77 -3.52
C ALA A 137 6.81 8.72 -2.44
N PRO A 138 8.08 8.59 -2.00
CA PRO A 138 9.28 9.25 -2.55
C PRO A 138 9.87 8.48 -3.75
N SER A 139 10.23 9.18 -4.82
CA SER A 139 10.91 8.58 -5.99
C SER A 139 11.86 9.55 -6.70
N LEU A 140 12.80 9.00 -7.45
CA LEU A 140 13.73 9.73 -8.31
C LEU A 140 13.42 9.40 -9.77
N TRP A 141 13.21 10.44 -10.57
CA TRP A 141 12.87 10.33 -11.97
C TRP A 141 14.06 10.81 -12.78
N HIS A 142 14.68 9.91 -13.53
CA HIS A 142 15.82 10.21 -14.37
C HIS A 142 15.36 10.35 -15.81
N PHE A 143 15.34 11.58 -16.32
CA PHE A 143 14.99 11.91 -17.70
C PHE A 143 16.27 12.09 -18.52
N GLN A 144 16.31 11.43 -19.67
CA GLN A 144 17.32 11.66 -20.69
C GLN A 144 16.71 12.51 -21.79
N VAL A 145 16.90 13.83 -21.71
CA VAL A 145 16.36 14.77 -22.68
C VAL A 145 17.30 14.84 -23.89
N PRO A 146 16.88 14.37 -25.08
CA PRO A 146 17.71 14.38 -26.26
C PRO A 146 17.86 15.80 -26.81
N GLN A 147 18.84 15.97 -27.70
CA GLN A 147 18.97 17.21 -28.45
C GLN A 147 17.79 17.38 -29.41
N ALA A 148 17.25 18.59 -29.50
CA ALA A 148 16.21 18.93 -30.48
C ALA A 148 16.71 18.64 -31.91
N GLN A 149 16.02 17.73 -32.60
CA GLN A 149 16.27 17.43 -34.01
C GLN A 149 15.21 18.13 -34.88
N GLU A 150 15.64 18.76 -35.97
CA GLU A 150 14.75 19.37 -36.96
C GLU A 150 14.15 18.31 -37.90
N GLY A 151 13.47 17.31 -37.34
CA GLY A 151 12.78 16.23 -38.05
C GLY A 151 11.26 16.23 -37.79
N PRO A 152 10.46 15.48 -38.58
CA PRO A 152 9.02 15.36 -38.34
C PRO A 152 8.67 14.54 -37.09
N GLU A 153 9.61 13.72 -36.60
CA GLU A 153 9.42 12.87 -35.42
C GLU A 153 10.19 13.45 -34.22
N ARG A 154 9.50 13.60 -33.09
CA ARG A 154 10.10 14.06 -31.83
C ARG A 154 11.00 12.94 -31.28
N PRO A 155 12.26 13.22 -30.92
CA PRO A 155 13.13 12.21 -30.33
C PRO A 155 12.59 11.77 -28.97
N GLU A 156 12.63 10.47 -28.70
CA GLU A 156 12.18 9.88 -27.44
C GLU A 156 13.03 10.38 -26.27
N THR A 157 12.37 10.60 -25.13
CA THR A 157 12.95 11.03 -23.86
C THR A 157 12.87 9.88 -22.85
N PRO A 158 13.87 8.97 -22.79
CA PRO A 158 13.84 7.86 -21.84
C PRO A 158 13.70 8.35 -20.41
N LEU A 159 12.70 7.79 -19.71
CA LEU A 159 12.44 8.05 -18.30
C LEU A 159 12.63 6.77 -17.50
N HIS A 160 13.52 6.82 -16.51
CA HIS A 160 13.70 5.76 -15.53
C HIS A 160 13.21 6.22 -14.16
N ILE A 161 12.30 5.44 -13.55
CA ILE A 161 11.69 5.77 -12.26
C ILE A 161 12.27 4.86 -11.18
N VAL A 162 13.09 5.43 -10.30
CA VAL A 162 13.68 4.74 -9.15
C VAL A 162 12.84 5.04 -7.92
N ARG A 163 12.19 4.02 -7.34
CA ARG A 163 11.46 4.17 -6.07
C ARG A 163 12.44 4.18 -4.91
N LEU A 164 12.27 5.14 -4.00
CA LEU A 164 13.10 5.24 -2.80
C LEU A 164 12.40 4.61 -1.61
N ASN A 165 13.16 3.94 -0.74
CA ASN A 165 12.63 3.48 0.53
C ASN A 165 12.64 4.62 1.55
N SER A 166 11.44 5.04 1.97
CA SER A 166 11.24 6.14 2.93
C SER A 166 12.01 5.98 4.26
N THR A 167 12.32 4.76 4.70
CA THR A 167 12.95 4.52 6.01
C THR A 167 14.47 4.42 5.96
N THR A 168 15.04 3.88 4.88
CA THR A 168 16.48 3.58 4.79
C THR A 168 17.26 4.54 3.90
N VAL A 169 16.59 5.42 3.14
CA VAL A 169 17.25 6.33 2.20
C VAL A 169 18.27 7.25 2.90
N THR A 170 19.43 7.40 2.27
CA THR A 170 20.53 8.30 2.65
C THR A 170 21.00 9.11 1.44
N ALA A 171 21.74 10.20 1.68
CA ALA A 171 22.28 11.03 0.60
C ALA A 171 23.17 10.24 -0.37
N ASP A 172 23.94 9.28 0.15
CA ASP A 172 24.80 8.43 -0.67
C ASP A 172 23.97 7.54 -1.60
N THR A 173 22.89 6.93 -1.10
CA THR A 173 22.03 6.08 -1.94
C THR A 173 21.42 6.86 -3.11
N ILE A 174 21.08 8.14 -2.90
CA ILE A 174 20.56 9.01 -3.95
C ILE A 174 21.66 9.34 -4.97
N TYR A 175 22.87 9.65 -4.51
CA TYR A 175 24.00 9.93 -5.40
C TYR A 175 24.45 8.69 -6.19
N GLU A 176 24.40 7.51 -5.56
CA GLU A 176 24.73 6.22 -6.19
C GLU A 176 23.85 5.92 -7.41
N VAL A 177 22.60 6.40 -7.43
CA VAL A 177 21.73 6.27 -8.61
C VAL A 177 22.41 6.85 -9.85
N HIS A 178 23.07 8.01 -9.73
CA HIS A 178 23.79 8.63 -10.83
C HIS A 178 25.18 8.03 -11.03
N SER A 179 25.99 7.93 -9.97
CA SER A 179 27.41 7.53 -10.11
C SER A 179 27.57 6.08 -10.60
N LYS A 180 26.74 5.16 -10.11
CA LYS A 180 26.71 3.75 -10.56
C LYS A 180 25.77 3.52 -11.74
N LYS A 181 25.02 4.54 -12.17
CA LYS A 181 23.98 4.46 -13.21
C LYS A 181 22.94 3.36 -12.95
N THR A 182 22.65 3.08 -11.68
CA THR A 182 21.68 2.07 -11.23
C THR A 182 20.27 2.26 -11.82
N TYR A 183 19.96 3.46 -12.32
CA TYR A 183 18.71 3.72 -13.05
C TYR A 183 18.60 2.93 -14.37
N GLN A 184 19.72 2.54 -15.00
CA GLN A 184 19.74 1.77 -16.24
C GLN A 184 19.31 0.32 -16.05
N ASP A 185 19.41 -0.21 -14.82
CA ASP A 185 18.93 -1.56 -14.48
C ASP A 185 17.39 -1.65 -14.54
N ILE A 186 16.71 -0.50 -14.47
CA ILE A 186 15.25 -0.38 -14.56
C ILE A 186 14.90 -0.05 -16.01
N PRO A 187 13.96 -0.77 -16.66
CA PRO A 187 13.54 -0.45 -18.03
C PRO A 187 12.96 0.96 -18.11
N ALA A 188 13.14 1.60 -19.27
CA ALA A 188 12.53 2.90 -19.54
C ALA A 188 11.00 2.80 -19.48
N TYR A 189 10.35 3.82 -18.92
CA TYR A 189 8.91 3.85 -18.77
C TYR A 189 8.23 4.24 -20.10
N GLU A 190 7.61 3.27 -20.78
CA GLU A 190 6.94 3.48 -22.08
C GLU A 190 5.40 3.55 -21.97
N GLY A 191 4.87 3.95 -20.80
CA GLY A 191 3.42 3.99 -20.56
C GLY A 191 2.68 5.12 -21.28
N ALA A 192 1.37 4.97 -21.50
CA ALA A 192 0.52 6.02 -22.07
C ALA A 192 0.53 7.35 -21.27
N MET A 193 0.81 7.25 -19.96
CA MET A 193 0.94 8.36 -19.02
C MET A 193 2.38 8.91 -18.92
N HIS A 194 3.26 8.57 -19.85
CA HIS A 194 4.61 9.14 -19.88
C HIS A 194 4.53 10.68 -20.04
N PRO A 195 5.22 11.47 -19.20
CA PRO A 195 5.00 12.93 -19.08
C PRO A 195 5.19 13.73 -20.37
N THR A 196 6.06 13.28 -21.26
CA THR A 196 6.46 13.99 -22.49
C THR A 196 6.03 13.21 -23.72
N ASP A 197 6.44 11.95 -23.83
CA ASP A 197 6.20 11.10 -25.02
C ASP A 197 4.96 10.22 -24.98
N GLY A 198 4.26 10.14 -23.85
CA GLY A 198 3.08 9.29 -23.72
C GLY A 198 1.97 9.77 -24.66
N TRP A 199 1.14 8.86 -25.15
CA TRP A 199 0.00 9.21 -26.02
C TRP A 199 -0.88 10.33 -25.42
N VAL A 200 -1.06 10.34 -24.10
CA VAL A 200 -1.83 11.38 -23.40
C VAL A 200 -1.12 12.74 -23.47
N SER A 201 0.20 12.77 -23.35
CA SER A 201 1.01 13.99 -23.45
C SER A 201 1.06 14.53 -24.89
N GLN A 202 1.26 13.65 -25.88
CA GLN A 202 1.30 14.02 -27.30
C GLN A 202 0.01 14.72 -27.77
N ASN A 203 -1.14 14.36 -27.18
CA ASN A 203 -2.43 15.00 -27.46
C ASN A 203 -2.75 16.21 -26.57
N GLY A 204 -1.81 16.65 -25.71
CA GLY A 204 -2.02 17.77 -24.77
C GLY A 204 -3.05 17.47 -23.67
N LEU A 205 -3.38 16.20 -23.44
CA LEU A 205 -4.41 15.77 -22.49
C LEU A 205 -3.88 15.51 -21.08
N ILE A 206 -2.55 15.53 -20.87
CA ILE A 206 -1.95 15.14 -19.59
C ILE A 206 -2.31 16.09 -18.45
N VAL A 207 -2.34 17.40 -18.70
CA VAL A 207 -2.74 18.39 -17.69
C VAL A 207 -4.27 18.32 -17.41
N PRO A 208 -5.17 18.32 -18.42
CA PRO A 208 -6.59 18.08 -18.19
C PRO A 208 -6.88 16.79 -17.43
N LEU A 209 -6.19 15.69 -17.76
CA LEU A 209 -6.31 14.42 -17.06
C LEU A 209 -5.82 14.53 -15.61
N GLY A 210 -4.72 15.24 -15.36
CA GLY A 210 -4.24 15.53 -14.01
C GLY A 210 -5.28 16.25 -13.15
N TYR A 211 -5.98 17.25 -13.71
CA TYR A 211 -7.10 17.90 -13.02
C TYR A 211 -8.24 16.92 -12.74
N GLY A 212 -8.55 16.03 -13.69
CA GLY A 212 -9.59 15.01 -13.52
C GLY A 212 -9.26 14.00 -12.42
N ILE A 213 -8.04 13.45 -12.42
CA ILE A 213 -7.54 12.51 -11.40
C ILE A 213 -7.52 13.19 -10.03
N TYR A 214 -7.02 14.42 -9.96
CA TYR A 214 -7.01 15.19 -8.72
C TYR A 214 -8.43 15.42 -8.20
N ALA A 215 -9.36 15.88 -9.05
CA ALA A 215 -10.76 16.09 -8.67
C ALA A 215 -11.42 14.79 -8.17
N PHE A 216 -11.12 13.66 -8.81
CA PHE A 216 -11.61 12.34 -8.37
C PHE A 216 -11.04 11.96 -6.99
N SER A 217 -9.78 12.27 -6.71
CA SER A 217 -9.14 12.00 -5.41
C SER A 217 -9.74 12.79 -4.25
N LEU A 218 -10.39 13.94 -4.54
CA LEU A 218 -11.10 14.74 -3.55
C LEU A 218 -12.47 14.17 -3.20
N ILE A 219 -12.99 13.21 -3.97
CA ILE A 219 -14.29 12.60 -3.74
C ILE A 219 -14.18 11.59 -2.59
N PRO A 220 -14.87 11.81 -1.46
CA PRO A 220 -14.86 10.86 -0.36
C PRO A 220 -15.43 9.50 -0.79
N GLN A 221 -14.85 8.41 -0.29
CA GLN A 221 -15.30 7.05 -0.62
C GLN A 221 -16.80 6.83 -0.32
N TRP A 222 -17.34 7.47 0.73
CA TRP A 222 -18.76 7.37 1.08
C TRP A 222 -19.68 7.97 0.01
N LEU A 223 -19.23 8.98 -0.75
CA LEU A 223 -20.05 9.62 -1.77
C LEU A 223 -20.33 8.67 -2.93
N PHE A 224 -19.37 7.80 -3.28
CA PHE A 224 -19.59 6.75 -4.27
C PHE A 224 -20.65 5.75 -3.81
N MET A 225 -20.65 5.36 -2.53
CA MET A 225 -21.68 4.47 -1.98
C MET A 225 -23.06 5.10 -2.01
N VAL A 226 -23.15 6.40 -1.72
CA VAL A 226 -24.40 7.17 -1.84
C VAL A 226 -24.87 7.22 -3.29
N LEU A 227 -23.98 7.49 -4.24
CA LEU A 227 -24.30 7.56 -5.67
C LEU A 227 -24.75 6.20 -6.21
N ILE A 228 -24.04 5.12 -5.88
CA ILE A 228 -24.44 3.74 -6.24
C ILE A 228 -25.79 3.39 -5.62
N SER A 229 -26.03 3.78 -4.37
CA SER A 229 -27.33 3.60 -3.71
C SER A 229 -28.44 4.36 -4.43
N PHE A 230 -28.21 5.60 -4.88
CA PHE A 230 -29.20 6.35 -5.65
C PHE A 230 -29.46 5.77 -7.04
N VAL A 231 -28.43 5.32 -7.75
CA VAL A 231 -28.58 4.66 -9.06
C VAL A 231 -29.31 3.33 -8.90
N SER A 232 -28.93 2.51 -7.92
CA SER A 232 -29.60 1.25 -7.58
C SER A 232 -31.08 1.48 -7.22
N ARG A 233 -31.36 2.47 -6.37
CA ARG A 233 -32.74 2.86 -6.03
C ARG A 233 -33.50 3.41 -7.23
N SER A 234 -32.86 4.15 -8.13
CA SER A 234 -33.50 4.65 -9.36
C SER A 234 -33.85 3.52 -10.33
N MET A 235 -33.05 2.45 -10.37
CA MET A 235 -33.37 1.25 -11.16
C MET A 235 -34.46 0.39 -10.49
N ILE A 236 -34.51 0.36 -9.15
CA ILE A 236 -35.52 -0.39 -8.38
C ILE A 236 -36.88 0.36 -8.27
N GLN A 237 -36.88 1.71 -8.29
CA GLN A 237 -38.09 2.55 -8.19
C GLN A 237 -38.83 2.73 -9.53
N LYS A 238 -38.57 1.89 -10.54
CA LYS A 238 -39.49 1.68 -11.66
C LYS A 238 -40.28 0.37 -11.51
N PRO A 239 -41.22 0.23 -10.56
CA PRO A 239 -42.37 -0.61 -10.79
C PRO A 239 -43.34 0.13 -11.73
N ASP A 240 -44.02 -0.61 -12.60
CA ASP A 240 -45.24 -0.20 -13.33
C ASP A 240 -45.14 0.53 -14.68
N LYS A 241 -44.01 0.46 -15.40
CA LYS A 241 -44.02 0.68 -16.88
C LYS A 241 -43.42 -0.45 -17.72
N MET A 242 -43.17 -1.61 -17.12
CA MET A 242 -42.84 -2.85 -17.85
C MET A 242 -43.90 -3.95 -17.68
N ALA A 243 -45.11 -3.64 -17.23
CA ALA A 243 -46.21 -4.61 -17.18
C ALA A 243 -47.16 -4.55 -18.40
N GLU A 244 -47.00 -3.56 -19.29
CA GLU A 244 -47.85 -3.42 -20.50
C GLU A 244 -47.08 -3.63 -21.83
N LEU A 245 -45.76 -3.86 -21.77
CA LEU A 245 -44.95 -4.22 -22.94
C LEU A 245 -44.55 -5.71 -22.98
N GLU A 246 -45.17 -6.57 -22.15
CA GLU A 246 -44.96 -8.03 -22.16
C GLU A 246 -46.07 -8.80 -22.90
N ARG A 247 -46.65 -8.24 -23.96
CA ARG A 247 -47.57 -8.99 -24.85
C ARG A 247 -47.28 -8.91 -26.34
N LEU A 248 -46.13 -8.38 -26.75
CA LEU A 248 -45.68 -8.55 -28.13
C LEU A 248 -44.43 -9.42 -28.13
N PRO A 249 -44.48 -10.62 -28.76
CA PRO A 249 -43.27 -11.41 -28.91
C PRO A 249 -42.22 -10.55 -29.63
N PRO A 250 -40.97 -10.52 -29.14
CA PRO A 250 -39.90 -9.77 -29.79
C PRO A 250 -39.81 -10.17 -31.26
N SER A 251 -39.78 -9.17 -32.14
CA SER A 251 -39.70 -9.41 -33.58
C SER A 251 -38.45 -10.23 -33.90
N THR A 252 -38.55 -11.09 -34.93
CA THR A 252 -37.40 -11.89 -35.41
C THR A 252 -36.17 -11.00 -35.70
N THR A 253 -36.39 -9.76 -36.13
CA THR A 253 -35.35 -8.74 -36.31
C THR A 253 -34.61 -8.39 -35.01
N ALA A 254 -35.31 -8.30 -33.87
CA ALA A 254 -34.68 -7.99 -32.57
C ALA A 254 -33.76 -9.13 -32.10
N TYR A 255 -34.15 -10.39 -32.31
CA TYR A 255 -33.27 -11.54 -32.04
C TYR A 255 -32.04 -11.56 -32.93
N VAL A 256 -32.20 -11.25 -34.22
CA VAL A 256 -31.07 -11.20 -35.16
C VAL A 256 -30.08 -10.10 -34.79
N ILE A 257 -30.56 -8.92 -34.37
CA ILE A 257 -29.67 -7.83 -33.94
C ILE A 257 -28.95 -8.18 -32.64
N ALA A 258 -29.66 -8.71 -31.64
CA ALA A 258 -29.05 -9.08 -30.37
C ALA A 258 -27.99 -10.17 -30.52
N THR A 259 -28.28 -11.19 -31.34
CA THR A 259 -27.31 -12.27 -31.65
C THR A 259 -26.13 -11.77 -32.48
N ALA A 260 -26.33 -10.82 -33.41
CA ALA A 260 -25.23 -10.22 -34.16
C ALA A 260 -24.31 -9.37 -33.28
N ILE A 261 -24.84 -8.63 -32.30
CA ILE A 261 -24.05 -7.85 -31.35
C ILE A 261 -23.24 -8.80 -30.45
N LEU A 262 -23.88 -9.83 -29.89
CA LEU A 262 -23.19 -10.84 -29.08
C LEU A 262 -22.10 -11.55 -29.89
N ALA A 263 -22.41 -12.02 -31.10
CA ALA A 263 -21.43 -12.67 -31.97
C ALA A 263 -20.28 -11.71 -32.37
N GLY A 264 -20.58 -10.44 -32.66
CA GLY A 264 -19.58 -9.44 -33.03
C GLY A 264 -18.63 -9.09 -31.87
N VAL A 265 -19.17 -8.90 -30.66
CA VAL A 265 -18.38 -8.63 -29.46
C VAL A 265 -17.53 -9.84 -29.07
N THR A 266 -18.14 -11.03 -29.04
CA THR A 266 -17.41 -12.27 -28.70
C THR A 266 -16.34 -12.58 -29.75
N GLY A 267 -16.66 -12.40 -31.04
CA GLY A 267 -15.71 -12.57 -32.14
C GLY A 267 -14.57 -11.55 -32.11
N TYR A 268 -14.83 -10.30 -31.72
CA TYR A 268 -13.80 -9.27 -31.56
C TYR A 268 -12.78 -9.64 -30.47
N PHE A 269 -13.25 -10.10 -29.31
CA PHE A 269 -12.38 -10.49 -28.20
C PHE A 269 -11.60 -11.79 -28.47
N VAL A 270 -12.22 -12.77 -29.14
CA VAL A 270 -11.51 -13.99 -29.59
C VAL A 270 -10.48 -13.65 -30.67
N GLY A 271 -10.80 -12.71 -31.57
CA GLY A 271 -9.88 -12.23 -32.60
C GLY A 271 -8.64 -11.54 -32.03
N GLN A 272 -8.80 -10.65 -31.03
CA GLN A 272 -7.66 -10.05 -30.32
C GLN A 272 -6.87 -11.06 -29.48
N GLY A 273 -7.52 -12.12 -28.97
CA GLY A 273 -6.84 -13.22 -28.28
C GLY A 273 -6.06 -14.17 -29.20
N SER A 274 -6.22 -14.09 -30.52
CA SER A 274 -5.52 -14.95 -31.49
C SER A 274 -4.23 -14.31 -32.06
N SER A 275 -4.09 -12.98 -31.99
CA SER A 275 -2.84 -12.28 -32.33
C SER A 275 -1.83 -12.28 -31.18
N LEU A 276 -2.31 -12.45 -29.95
CA LEU A 276 -1.50 -12.85 -28.80
C LEU A 276 -1.45 -14.38 -28.79
N ARG A 277 -0.26 -15.00 -28.88
CA ARG A 277 -0.05 -16.46 -28.80
C ARG A 277 -0.45 -17.05 -27.42
N LEU A 278 -1.71 -16.94 -27.03
CA LEU A 278 -2.26 -17.44 -25.77
C LEU A 278 -2.75 -18.89 -25.84
N PHE A 279 -2.65 -19.53 -27.01
CA PHE A 279 -2.97 -20.95 -27.22
C PHE A 279 -1.78 -21.71 -27.82
N SER A 280 -0.64 -21.71 -27.12
CA SER A 280 0.38 -22.74 -27.28
C SER A 280 0.84 -23.11 -25.88
N GLY A 281 0.55 -24.35 -25.49
CA GLY A 281 0.71 -24.80 -24.13
C GLY A 281 2.16 -25.08 -23.78
N GLU A 282 2.58 -24.57 -22.62
CA GLU A 282 3.51 -25.25 -21.73
C GLU A 282 3.09 -24.89 -20.30
N LYS A 283 2.65 -25.91 -19.54
CA LYS A 283 2.29 -25.76 -18.13
C LYS A 283 3.57 -25.77 -17.31
N GLU A 284 4.13 -24.60 -17.03
CA GLU A 284 5.01 -24.43 -15.88
C GLU A 284 4.17 -24.01 -14.68
N GLY A 285 4.19 -24.84 -13.64
CA GLY A 285 3.48 -24.60 -12.39
C GLY A 285 4.00 -23.35 -11.70
N TRP A 286 3.07 -22.58 -11.13
CA TRP A 286 3.38 -21.46 -10.25
C TRP A 286 4.27 -21.93 -9.10
N PRO A 287 5.45 -21.32 -8.85
CA PRO A 287 6.23 -21.61 -7.67
C PRO A 287 5.57 -20.95 -6.46
N ASN A 288 5.16 -21.79 -5.51
CA ASN A 288 4.71 -21.40 -4.17
C ASN A 288 5.69 -20.41 -3.53
N SER A 289 5.21 -19.21 -3.22
CA SER A 289 5.98 -18.15 -2.60
C SER A 289 5.84 -18.15 -1.08
N TYR A 290 6.52 -19.06 -0.38
CA TYR A 290 7.04 -18.80 0.97
C TYR A 290 8.33 -19.59 1.14
N ASN A 291 9.47 -18.97 0.84
CA ASN A 291 10.75 -19.44 1.35
C ASN A 291 11.61 -18.21 1.64
N VAL A 292 11.41 -17.64 2.82
CA VAL A 292 12.26 -16.58 3.36
C VAL A 292 13.51 -17.26 3.92
N LYS A 293 14.66 -17.07 3.27
CA LYS A 293 15.96 -17.34 3.88
C LYS A 293 16.32 -16.15 4.78
N VAL A 294 16.23 -16.34 6.07
CA VAL A 294 16.70 -15.38 7.08
C VAL A 294 18.23 -15.45 7.11
N HIS A 295 18.90 -14.39 6.66
CA HIS A 295 20.33 -14.21 6.88
C HIS A 295 20.57 -13.63 8.27
N LYS A 296 21.35 -14.39 9.05
CA LYS A 296 21.86 -14.12 10.39
C LYS A 296 22.93 -13.02 10.33
N ASP A 297 22.52 -11.78 10.61
CA ASP A 297 23.27 -10.74 11.33
C ASP A 297 22.64 -9.37 11.04
N SER A 298 21.82 -8.88 11.97
CA SER A 298 21.78 -7.46 12.31
C SER A 298 21.07 -7.33 13.65
N SER A 299 21.84 -6.88 14.63
CA SER A 299 21.49 -6.62 16.02
C SER A 299 20.29 -5.69 16.16
N ASP A 300 19.21 -6.19 16.76
CA ASP A 300 18.19 -5.39 17.41
C ASP A 300 18.20 -5.75 18.91
N GLU A 301 18.23 -4.71 19.72
CA GLU A 301 18.35 -4.76 21.17
C GLU A 301 17.09 -5.36 21.81
N ASP A 302 17.34 -6.25 22.76
CA ASP A 302 16.43 -7.11 23.52
C ASP A 302 15.09 -6.47 23.94
N TYR A 303 14.01 -6.95 23.32
CA TYR A 303 12.74 -7.19 24.00
C TYR A 303 12.40 -8.67 23.77
N GLU A 304 12.87 -9.52 24.68
CA GLU A 304 12.40 -10.90 24.82
C GLU A 304 10.92 -10.84 25.25
N ASP A 305 10.02 -10.93 24.28
CA ASP A 305 8.65 -11.40 24.51
C ASP A 305 8.70 -12.90 24.22
N ASP A 306 8.96 -13.67 25.28
CA ASP A 306 8.80 -15.13 25.29
C ASP A 306 7.32 -15.46 25.07
N GLU A 307 6.84 -15.33 23.83
CA GLU A 307 5.67 -16.06 23.36
C GLU A 307 6.12 -17.49 23.09
N GLU A 308 6.33 -18.24 24.18
CA GLU A 308 6.03 -19.66 24.14
C GLU A 308 4.53 -19.74 23.79
N GLU A 309 4.24 -20.00 22.51
CA GLU A 309 2.99 -20.65 22.15
C GLU A 309 3.01 -22.00 22.89
N GLU A 310 2.52 -22.00 24.12
CA GLU A 310 2.03 -23.22 24.72
C GLU A 310 0.92 -23.71 23.77
N GLU A 311 1.29 -24.64 22.90
CA GLU A 311 0.37 -25.66 22.38
C GLU A 311 -0.21 -26.36 23.60
N ASP A 312 -1.18 -25.71 24.23
CA ASP A 312 -1.86 -26.25 25.39
C ASP A 312 -2.71 -27.40 24.87
N SER A 313 -2.18 -28.59 25.09
CA SER A 313 -2.76 -29.89 24.83
C SER A 313 -4.01 -30.06 25.69
N GLU A 314 -5.09 -29.38 25.32
CA GLU A 314 -6.45 -29.64 25.81
C GLU A 314 -7.38 -29.87 24.59
N ASP A 315 -6.98 -30.80 23.72
CA ASP A 315 -7.80 -31.41 22.67
C ASP A 315 -8.87 -32.39 23.26
N GLU A 316 -9.51 -32.07 24.39
CA GLU A 316 -10.34 -33.08 25.10
C GLU A 316 -11.86 -32.95 24.97
N GLU A 317 -12.42 -31.93 24.30
CA GLU A 317 -13.86 -31.94 23.94
C GLU A 317 -14.10 -31.37 22.54
N GLN A 318 -13.68 -32.09 21.51
CA GLN A 318 -13.93 -31.73 20.12
C GLN A 318 -14.96 -32.66 19.52
N GLY A 319 -16.22 -32.21 19.48
CA GLY A 319 -17.27 -32.89 18.74
C GLY A 319 -17.01 -32.81 17.24
N GLU A 320 -17.28 -33.91 16.52
CA GLU A 320 -17.26 -33.93 15.05
C GLU A 320 -18.22 -32.86 14.49
N LEU A 321 -17.75 -32.11 13.49
CA LEU A 321 -18.59 -31.15 12.78
C LEU A 321 -19.67 -31.89 12.00
N ALA A 322 -20.94 -31.48 12.17
CA ALA A 322 -22.00 -31.99 11.33
C ALA A 322 -21.91 -31.36 9.92
N ASN A 323 -22.14 -32.15 8.87
CA ASN A 323 -22.00 -31.66 7.50
C ASN A 323 -23.15 -30.74 7.05
N PHE A 324 -24.32 -30.80 7.70
CA PHE A 324 -25.53 -30.02 7.38
C PHE A 324 -25.83 -29.94 5.86
N ASP A 325 -25.58 -31.02 5.11
CA ASP A 325 -25.62 -31.03 3.64
C ASP A 325 -27.02 -30.68 3.07
N ASP A 326 -28.09 -31.02 3.80
CA ASP A 326 -29.49 -30.77 3.39
C ASP A 326 -30.03 -29.39 3.80
N ASN A 327 -29.23 -28.56 4.49
CA ASN A 327 -29.67 -27.25 4.94
C ASN A 327 -29.23 -26.17 3.95
N GLU A 328 -30.19 -25.46 3.33
CA GLU A 328 -29.95 -24.31 2.41
C GLU A 328 -30.11 -22.94 3.07
N GLU A 329 -30.25 -22.88 4.40
CA GLU A 329 -30.47 -21.64 5.13
C GLU A 329 -29.23 -20.76 5.18
N GLU A 330 -29.44 -19.49 5.53
CA GLU A 330 -28.36 -18.52 5.72
C GLU A 330 -27.40 -18.99 6.82
N VAL A 331 -26.10 -18.80 6.58
CA VAL A 331 -25.06 -19.15 7.56
C VAL A 331 -24.59 -17.89 8.27
N LYS A 332 -24.42 -17.96 9.58
CA LYS A 332 -23.97 -16.83 10.39
C LYS A 332 -22.94 -17.23 11.43
N LEU A 333 -22.12 -16.26 11.80
CA LEU A 333 -21.23 -16.32 12.96
C LEU A 333 -21.85 -15.49 14.09
N VAL A 334 -22.06 -16.10 15.24
CA VAL A 334 -22.46 -15.40 16.46
C VAL A 334 -21.24 -15.27 17.38
N LEU A 335 -21.02 -14.07 17.89
CA LEU A 335 -19.95 -13.70 18.81
C LEU A 335 -20.58 -13.34 20.15
N VAL A 336 -20.54 -14.26 21.12
CA VAL A 336 -21.09 -14.06 22.45
C VAL A 336 -20.02 -13.48 23.36
N VAL A 337 -20.20 -12.23 23.76
CA VAL A 337 -19.21 -11.45 24.52
C VAL A 337 -19.61 -11.37 25.98
N ARG A 338 -18.67 -11.69 26.88
CA ARG A 338 -18.83 -11.47 28.32
C ARG A 338 -18.75 -9.99 28.68
N THR A 339 -19.85 -9.47 29.21
CA THR A 339 -20.01 -8.07 29.62
C THR A 339 -19.67 -7.83 31.09
N ASP A 340 -19.63 -8.89 31.91
CA ASP A 340 -19.24 -8.87 33.31
C ASP A 340 -17.77 -8.49 33.52
N LEU A 341 -16.93 -8.74 32.51
CA LEU A 341 -15.50 -8.46 32.54
C LEU A 341 -15.15 -6.97 32.37
N GLY A 342 -16.12 -6.10 32.07
CA GLY A 342 -15.89 -4.66 31.92
C GLY A 342 -14.93 -4.27 30.80
N MET A 343 -14.83 -5.09 29.74
CA MET A 343 -13.92 -4.83 28.62
C MET A 343 -14.21 -3.50 27.92
N THR A 344 -13.14 -2.78 27.54
CA THR A 344 -13.26 -1.59 26.69
C THR A 344 -13.67 -1.97 25.26
N LYS A 345 -14.29 -1.05 24.52
CA LYS A 345 -14.76 -1.28 23.15
C LYS A 345 -13.67 -1.82 22.21
N GLY A 346 -12.44 -1.31 22.34
CA GLY A 346 -11.31 -1.77 21.53
C GLY A 346 -10.91 -3.21 21.84
N LYS A 347 -10.89 -3.57 23.13
CA LYS A 347 -10.58 -4.94 23.56
C LYS A 347 -11.65 -5.94 23.13
N ILE A 348 -12.92 -5.56 23.23
CA ILE A 348 -14.03 -6.38 22.71
C ILE A 348 -13.84 -6.65 21.21
N ALA A 349 -13.53 -5.63 20.42
CA ALA A 349 -13.32 -5.79 18.98
C ALA A 349 -12.15 -6.74 18.65
N ALA A 350 -11.05 -6.65 19.40
CA ALA A 350 -9.91 -7.55 19.26
C ALA A 350 -10.31 -9.01 19.58
N GLN A 351 -10.96 -9.24 20.72
CA GLN A 351 -11.38 -10.59 21.15
C GLN A 351 -12.41 -11.20 20.19
N CYS A 352 -13.36 -10.41 19.68
CA CYS A 352 -14.27 -10.82 18.62
C CYS A 352 -13.56 -11.22 17.31
N SER A 353 -12.45 -10.54 16.99
CA SER A 353 -11.62 -10.86 15.83
C SER A 353 -10.87 -12.18 16.02
N HIS A 354 -10.32 -12.41 17.21
CA HIS A 354 -9.71 -13.71 17.57
C HIS A 354 -10.72 -14.85 17.48
N ALA A 355 -11.93 -14.68 18.02
CA ALA A 355 -12.99 -15.70 17.97
C ALA A 355 -13.39 -16.03 16.53
N THR A 356 -13.50 -15.01 15.68
CA THR A 356 -13.79 -15.20 14.25
C THR A 356 -12.69 -16.01 13.56
N LEU A 357 -11.42 -15.64 13.79
CA LEU A 357 -10.29 -16.33 13.17
C LEU A 357 -10.13 -17.76 13.68
N ALA A 358 -10.40 -18.02 14.96
CA ALA A 358 -10.38 -19.36 15.54
C ALA A 358 -11.43 -20.27 14.89
N CYS A 359 -12.68 -19.81 14.73
CA CYS A 359 -13.71 -20.56 14.03
C CYS A 359 -13.31 -20.81 12.56
N TYR A 360 -12.76 -19.81 11.88
CA TYR A 360 -12.33 -19.93 10.49
C TYR A 360 -11.22 -20.97 10.30
N LYS A 361 -10.14 -20.87 11.10
CA LYS A 361 -9.03 -21.84 11.09
C LYS A 361 -9.50 -23.24 11.43
N TYR A 362 -10.48 -23.38 12.33
CA TYR A 362 -11.05 -24.69 12.66
C TYR A 362 -11.72 -25.36 11.45
N PHE A 363 -12.53 -24.64 10.68
CA PHE A 363 -13.08 -25.20 9.44
C PHE A 363 -12.00 -25.52 8.41
N LEU A 364 -10.99 -24.66 8.24
CA LEU A 364 -9.91 -24.94 7.28
C LEU A 364 -9.12 -26.21 7.61
N THR A 365 -8.97 -26.52 8.90
CA THR A 365 -8.20 -27.68 9.36
C THR A 365 -9.03 -28.96 9.37
N HIS A 366 -10.29 -28.89 9.79
CA HIS A 366 -11.13 -30.08 10.03
C HIS A 366 -12.13 -30.36 8.90
N ALA A 367 -12.56 -29.34 8.16
CA ALA A 367 -13.55 -29.47 7.08
C ALA A 367 -13.35 -28.41 5.97
N PRO A 368 -12.21 -28.43 5.24
CA PRO A 368 -11.87 -27.39 4.26
C PRO A 368 -12.86 -27.31 3.09
N GLU A 369 -13.52 -28.42 2.76
CA GLU A 369 -14.53 -28.51 1.70
C GLU A 369 -15.96 -28.29 2.21
N SER A 370 -16.13 -27.84 3.46
CA SER A 370 -17.46 -27.65 4.07
C SER A 370 -18.32 -26.67 3.25
N PRO A 371 -19.54 -27.07 2.83
CA PRO A 371 -20.45 -26.18 2.12
C PRO A 371 -20.87 -24.98 3.00
N ILE A 372 -20.84 -25.13 4.32
CA ILE A 372 -21.20 -24.11 5.30
C ILE A 372 -20.20 -22.96 5.28
N LEU A 373 -18.90 -23.27 5.30
CA LEU A 373 -17.85 -22.25 5.26
C LEU A 373 -17.91 -21.46 3.95
N ARG A 374 -17.97 -22.16 2.81
CA ARG A 374 -18.08 -21.55 1.49
C ARG A 374 -19.33 -20.69 1.34
N ARG A 375 -20.46 -21.14 1.91
CA ARG A 375 -21.70 -20.38 1.89
C ARG A 375 -21.58 -19.11 2.72
N TRP A 376 -21.05 -19.21 3.93
CA TRP A 376 -20.80 -18.04 4.78
C TRP A 376 -19.91 -17.01 4.09
N GLU A 377 -18.84 -17.44 3.42
CA GLU A 377 -17.99 -16.55 2.62
C GLU A 377 -18.74 -15.86 1.48
N ARG A 378 -19.59 -16.60 0.76
CA ARG A 378 -20.34 -16.11 -0.39
C ARG A 378 -21.52 -15.21 0.00
N GLU A 379 -22.08 -15.40 1.19
CA GLU A 379 -23.21 -14.63 1.74
C GLU A 379 -22.76 -13.38 2.53
N GLY A 380 -21.50 -12.98 2.39
CA GLY A 380 -20.98 -11.74 3.00
C GLY A 380 -20.54 -11.89 4.46
N GLN A 381 -20.33 -13.12 4.92
CA GLN A 381 -19.73 -13.46 6.20
C GLN A 381 -20.42 -12.79 7.39
N ALA A 382 -21.74 -12.98 7.51
CA ALA A 382 -22.56 -12.36 8.57
C ALA A 382 -22.00 -12.65 9.97
N LYS A 383 -21.84 -11.60 10.78
CA LYS A 383 -21.36 -11.65 12.17
C LYS A 383 -22.31 -10.90 13.08
N ILE A 384 -22.78 -11.53 14.16
CA ILE A 384 -23.73 -10.94 15.11
C ILE A 384 -23.10 -10.97 16.50
N ALA A 385 -22.96 -9.80 17.12
CA ALA A 385 -22.44 -9.69 18.49
C ALA A 385 -23.58 -9.74 19.51
N LEU A 386 -23.49 -10.69 20.43
CA LEU A 386 -24.43 -10.88 21.54
C LEU A 386 -23.70 -10.70 22.87
N GLN A 387 -24.45 -10.44 23.93
CA GLN A 387 -23.91 -10.27 25.29
C GLN A 387 -24.36 -11.38 26.24
N ILE A 388 -23.44 -11.73 27.14
CA ILE A 388 -23.64 -12.64 28.28
C ILE A 388 -22.95 -12.08 29.53
N LYS A 389 -23.30 -12.56 30.71
CA LYS A 389 -22.79 -12.05 32.00
C LYS A 389 -22.02 -13.06 32.85
N GLY A 390 -21.98 -14.32 32.45
CA GLY A 390 -21.37 -15.38 33.25
C GLY A 390 -20.44 -16.26 32.42
N GLU A 391 -19.37 -16.73 33.06
CA GLU A 391 -18.48 -17.72 32.46
C GLU A 391 -19.18 -19.07 32.29
N ASP A 392 -19.84 -19.56 33.34
CA ASP A 392 -20.52 -20.87 33.34
C ASP A 392 -21.57 -20.94 32.22
N GLU A 393 -22.30 -19.84 31.99
CA GLU A 393 -23.30 -19.73 30.93
C GLU A 393 -22.63 -19.76 29.54
N LEU A 394 -21.47 -19.12 29.38
CA LEU A 394 -20.67 -19.17 28.14
C LEU A 394 -20.21 -20.60 27.84
N GLN A 395 -19.75 -21.33 28.86
CA GLN A 395 -19.31 -22.73 28.72
C GLN A 395 -20.49 -23.65 28.41
N LEU A 396 -21.65 -23.43 29.02
CA LEU A 396 -22.87 -24.18 28.73
C LEU A 396 -23.30 -24.01 27.26
N LEU A 397 -23.26 -22.78 26.74
CA LEU A 397 -23.55 -22.50 25.32
C LEU A 397 -22.55 -23.17 24.38
N GLN A 398 -21.27 -23.20 24.76
CA GLN A 398 -20.24 -23.91 24.01
C GLN A 398 -20.56 -25.41 23.92
N ALA A 399 -20.80 -26.06 25.06
CA ALA A 399 -21.14 -27.48 25.11
C ALA A 399 -22.42 -27.79 24.31
N GLN A 400 -23.45 -26.94 24.42
CA GLN A 400 -24.67 -27.08 23.66
C GLN A 400 -24.41 -26.96 22.14
N ALA A 401 -23.63 -25.97 21.70
CA ALA A 401 -23.28 -25.82 20.29
C ALA A 401 -22.49 -27.01 19.75
N ILE A 402 -21.51 -27.52 20.52
CA ILE A 402 -20.73 -28.71 20.16
C ILE A 402 -21.64 -29.94 20.06
N SER A 403 -22.59 -30.12 20.98
CA SER A 403 -23.55 -31.24 20.95
C SER A 403 -24.46 -31.23 19.71
N LEU A 404 -24.65 -30.07 19.10
CA LEU A 404 -25.40 -29.90 17.84
C LEU A 404 -24.51 -30.00 16.60
N GLY A 405 -23.20 -30.30 16.76
CA GLY A 405 -22.24 -30.38 15.66
C GLY A 405 -21.84 -29.04 15.06
N LEU A 406 -22.04 -27.92 15.80
CA LEU A 406 -21.63 -26.58 15.37
C LEU A 406 -20.15 -26.32 15.71
N CYS A 407 -19.52 -25.44 14.94
CA CYS A 407 -18.20 -24.93 15.30
C CYS A 407 -18.32 -23.91 16.43
N ALA A 408 -17.85 -24.28 17.63
CA ALA A 408 -17.83 -23.43 18.81
C ALA A 408 -16.39 -23.26 19.33
N ARG A 409 -15.91 -22.00 19.41
CA ARG A 409 -14.55 -21.67 19.88
C ARG A 409 -14.58 -20.55 20.90
N VAL A 410 -14.02 -20.80 22.08
CA VAL A 410 -13.87 -19.82 23.15
C VAL A 410 -12.47 -19.23 23.10
N ILE A 411 -12.39 -17.91 23.25
CA ILE A 411 -11.12 -17.19 23.34
C ILE A 411 -10.81 -16.89 24.80
N GLN A 412 -9.59 -17.20 25.19
CA GLN A 412 -9.03 -16.81 26.48
C GLN A 412 -8.11 -15.60 26.31
N ASP A 413 -8.14 -14.71 27.30
CA ASP A 413 -7.22 -13.57 27.33
C ASP A 413 -5.88 -14.00 27.93
N ALA A 414 -4.80 -13.80 27.19
CA ALA A 414 -3.42 -14.08 27.62
C ALA A 414 -2.91 -13.14 28.75
N GLY A 415 -3.78 -12.28 29.30
CA GLY A 415 -3.47 -11.53 30.53
C GLY A 415 -2.57 -10.31 30.32
N ARG A 416 -2.29 -9.91 29.09
CA ARG A 416 -1.51 -8.68 28.76
C ARG A 416 -2.31 -7.38 28.95
N THR A 417 -3.49 -7.45 29.57
CA THR A 417 -4.44 -6.33 29.71
C THR A 417 -5.23 -6.43 31.03
N GLN A 418 -6.23 -5.56 31.23
CA GLN A 418 -6.96 -5.32 32.51
C GLN A 418 -7.75 -6.51 33.10
N ILE A 419 -7.71 -7.72 32.52
CA ILE A 419 -8.47 -8.91 32.95
C ILE A 419 -7.49 -9.99 33.41
N ALA A 420 -7.90 -10.82 34.37
CA ALA A 420 -7.10 -11.94 34.84
C ALA A 420 -6.74 -12.90 33.67
N SER A 421 -5.46 -13.28 33.59
CA SER A 421 -4.97 -14.24 32.60
C SER A 421 -5.80 -15.54 32.62
N GLY A 422 -6.06 -16.11 31.44
CA GLY A 422 -6.86 -17.33 31.28
C GLY A 422 -8.37 -17.13 31.32
N SER A 423 -8.86 -15.90 31.54
CA SER A 423 -10.30 -15.61 31.52
C SER A 423 -10.89 -15.85 30.14
N ARG A 424 -11.93 -16.69 30.05
CA ARG A 424 -12.71 -16.89 28.82
C ARG A 424 -13.49 -15.62 28.50
N THR A 425 -13.29 -15.00 27.34
CA THR A 425 -13.84 -13.67 27.02
C THR A 425 -14.97 -13.71 26.00
N VAL A 426 -14.77 -14.40 24.87
CA VAL A 426 -15.70 -14.43 23.74
C VAL A 426 -15.86 -15.85 23.22
N LEU A 427 -17.11 -16.27 22.97
CA LEU A 427 -17.45 -17.51 22.28
C LEU A 427 -17.88 -17.20 20.84
N GLY A 428 -17.19 -17.78 19.86
CA GLY A 428 -17.63 -17.80 18.47
C GLY A 428 -18.41 -19.07 18.16
N VAL A 429 -19.61 -18.94 17.57
CA VAL A 429 -20.43 -20.07 17.09
C VAL A 429 -20.78 -19.86 15.62
N LEU A 430 -20.28 -20.73 14.73
CA LEU A 430 -20.56 -20.68 13.30
C LEU A 430 -21.47 -21.85 12.88
N GLY A 431 -22.52 -21.54 12.12
CA GLY A 431 -23.33 -22.55 11.44
C GLY A 431 -24.64 -22.02 10.86
N PRO A 432 -25.56 -22.92 10.46
CA PRO A 432 -26.85 -22.56 9.91
C PRO A 432 -27.69 -21.75 10.91
N LYS A 433 -28.41 -20.74 10.42
CA LYS A 433 -29.18 -19.79 11.25
C LYS A 433 -30.04 -20.46 12.30
N SER A 434 -30.88 -21.43 11.90
CA SER A 434 -31.84 -22.09 12.79
C SER A 434 -31.15 -22.83 13.94
N VAL A 435 -30.07 -23.55 13.64
CA VAL A 435 -29.32 -24.34 14.63
C VAL A 435 -28.56 -23.42 15.58
N VAL A 436 -27.97 -22.34 15.07
CA VAL A 436 -27.31 -21.32 15.89
C VAL A 436 -28.34 -20.62 16.79
N ASP A 437 -29.53 -20.29 16.29
CA ASP A 437 -30.59 -19.65 17.07
C ASP A 437 -31.15 -20.53 18.18
N ASN A 438 -31.13 -21.86 18.04
CA ASN A 438 -31.49 -22.78 19.13
C ASN A 438 -30.54 -22.66 20.33
N VAL A 439 -29.29 -22.23 20.10
CA VAL A 439 -28.29 -22.01 21.16
C VAL A 439 -28.34 -20.57 21.64
N THR A 440 -28.29 -19.59 20.73
CA THR A 440 -28.03 -18.18 21.09
C THR A 440 -29.23 -17.25 20.97
N GLY A 441 -30.39 -17.72 20.50
CA GLY A 441 -31.53 -16.87 20.15
C GLY A 441 -32.20 -16.14 21.32
N HIS A 442 -31.96 -16.58 22.56
CA HIS A 442 -32.47 -15.94 23.77
C HIS A 442 -31.56 -14.81 24.29
N LEU A 443 -30.35 -14.68 23.76
CA LEU A 443 -29.37 -13.68 24.18
C LEU A 443 -29.68 -12.31 23.58
N LYS A 444 -29.23 -11.25 24.27
CA LYS A 444 -29.40 -9.87 23.82
C LYS A 444 -28.25 -9.47 22.90
N LEU A 445 -28.50 -8.53 21.99
CA LEU A 445 -27.45 -7.85 21.24
C LEU A 445 -26.52 -7.09 22.20
N LEU A 446 -25.22 -7.08 21.90
CA LEU A 446 -24.16 -6.45 22.69
C LEU A 446 -24.30 -4.93 22.80
#